data_AF-A0A935MY12-F1
#
_entry.id   AF-A0A935MY12-F1
#
_cell.length_a   1.000
_cell.length_b   1.000
_cell.length_c   1.000
_cell.angle_alpha   90.00
_cell.angle_beta   90.00
_cell.angle_gamma   90.00
#
_symmetry.space_group_name_H-M   'P 1'
#
loop_
_entity.id
_entity.type
_entity.pdbx_description
1 polymer ?
#
loop_
_entity_poly.entity_id
_entity_poly.type
_entity_poly.pdbx_seq_one_letter_code
_entity_poly.pdbx_strand_id
1 'polypeptide(L)'
;MPQFYLKIPANELFQQQENELPLEKENLLDGFALSKADTNIAFDSITSELYKVDLDETKKEHTPTFVRLDGQVKESIMTYILDPSRKESRIKNFTKRIMDIIGNMYPIPDKEIEKYINRILEDFKDEQFGDFANNEYTYTDKIKQKIKSFQKLFAEKKFKDFLDTDKVLSNLHLNYQKAFHLAILQKILLNLFTRKKEA
;
A
#
# COMPACT_ATOMS: atom_id res chain seq x y z
N MET A 1 -8.65 17.01 -16.94
CA MET A 1 -9.24 16.66 -15.62
C MET A 1 -9.24 17.91 -14.76
N PRO A 2 -10.22 18.11 -13.85
CA PRO A 2 -10.20 19.22 -12.91
C PRO A 2 -8.96 19.13 -11.99
N GLN A 3 -8.32 20.27 -11.73
CA GLN A 3 -7.21 20.40 -10.81
C GLN A 3 -7.68 21.09 -9.54
N PHE A 4 -7.24 20.57 -8.39
CA PHE A 4 -7.62 21.05 -7.07
C PHE A 4 -6.42 21.72 -6.42
N TYR A 5 -6.69 22.77 -5.65
CA TYR A 5 -5.68 23.54 -4.94
C TYR A 5 -6.04 23.68 -3.47
N LEU A 6 -5.03 23.62 -2.61
CA LEU A 6 -5.14 23.94 -1.20
C LEU A 6 -4.99 25.43 -1.00
N LYS A 7 -5.94 26.04 -0.27
CA LYS A 7 -5.79 27.41 0.21
C LYS A 7 -4.83 27.45 1.38
N ILE A 8 -3.74 28.18 1.24
CA ILE A 8 -2.86 28.51 2.35
C ILE A 8 -3.23 29.91 2.82
N PRO A 9 -3.82 30.06 4.03
CA PRO A 9 -4.17 31.37 4.54
C PRO A 9 -2.91 32.20 4.74
N ALA A 10 -3.02 33.50 4.49
CA ALA A 10 -1.94 34.43 4.75
C ALA A 10 -1.49 34.34 6.21
N ASN A 11 -0.18 34.39 6.43
CA ASN A 11 0.38 34.42 7.77
C ASN A 11 1.19 35.69 7.96
N GLU A 12 0.61 36.64 8.69
CA GLU A 12 1.22 37.95 8.95
C GLU A 12 2.53 37.84 9.74
N LEU A 13 2.67 36.82 10.61
CA LEU A 13 3.89 36.55 11.37
C LEU A 13 5.08 36.17 10.49
N PHE A 14 4.85 35.59 9.31
CA PHE A 14 5.89 35.21 8.35
C PHE A 14 5.83 36.01 7.05
N GLN A 15 5.03 37.09 7.00
CA GLN A 15 4.79 37.89 5.78
C GLN A 15 4.39 37.03 4.56
N GLN A 16 3.72 35.89 4.79
CA GLN A 16 3.26 35.01 3.71
C GLN A 16 1.93 35.51 3.17
N GLN A 17 1.89 35.81 1.87
CA GLN A 17 0.66 36.11 1.14
C GLN A 17 -0.20 34.84 0.98
N GLU A 18 -1.50 35.03 0.78
CA GLU A 18 -2.42 33.93 0.44
C GLU A 18 -1.92 33.25 -0.84
N ASN A 19 -1.80 31.92 -0.81
CA ASN A 19 -1.26 31.15 -1.92
C ASN A 19 -2.05 29.86 -2.14
N GLU A 20 -2.06 29.38 -3.38
CA GLU A 20 -2.74 28.17 -3.80
C GLU A 20 -1.70 27.11 -4.20
N LEU A 21 -1.66 25.98 -3.49
CA LEU A 21 -0.80 24.85 -3.84
C LEU A 21 -1.59 23.73 -4.52
N PRO A 22 -1.09 23.13 -5.61
CA PRO A 22 -1.70 21.94 -6.18
C PRO A 22 -1.91 20.87 -5.11
N LEU A 23 -3.12 20.30 -5.07
CA LEU A 23 -3.43 19.20 -4.18
C LEU A 23 -2.70 17.93 -4.66
N GLU A 24 -1.66 17.57 -3.93
CA GLU A 24 -0.92 16.32 -4.10
C GLU A 24 -1.32 15.27 -3.06
N LYS A 25 -0.94 14.01 -3.28
CA LYS A 25 -1.29 12.86 -2.42
C LYS A 25 -0.76 13.01 -0.99
N GLU A 26 0.37 13.69 -0.81
CA GLU A 26 1.04 13.93 0.47
C GLU A 26 0.11 14.70 1.40
N ASN A 27 -0.61 15.68 0.87
CA ASN A 27 -1.52 16.51 1.64
C ASN A 27 -2.71 15.72 2.18
N LEU A 28 -3.15 14.71 1.43
CA LEU A 28 -4.29 13.85 1.81
C LEU A 28 -3.89 12.72 2.75
N LEU A 29 -2.61 12.38 2.79
CA LEU A 29 -2.05 11.35 3.68
C LEU A 29 -1.34 11.94 4.90
N ASP A 30 -1.45 13.24 5.11
CA ASP A 30 -0.95 13.89 6.32
C ASP A 30 -1.62 13.32 7.58
N GLY A 31 -0.78 12.83 8.50
CA GLY A 31 -1.18 12.12 9.72
C GLY A 31 -1.60 10.66 9.51
N PHE A 32 -1.43 10.08 8.32
CA PHE A 32 -1.75 8.67 8.08
C PHE A 32 -0.81 7.74 8.85
N ALA A 33 -1.35 7.03 9.84
CA ALA A 33 -0.62 6.10 10.67
C ALA A 33 -0.89 4.64 10.26
N LEU A 34 -0.16 4.14 9.24
CA LEU A 34 -0.30 2.77 8.76
C LEU A 34 -0.02 1.75 9.87
N SER A 35 0.92 2.03 10.77
CA SER A 35 1.27 1.17 11.91
C SER A 35 0.13 0.96 12.91
N LYS A 36 -0.99 1.68 12.80
CA LYS A 36 -2.20 1.52 13.61
C LYS A 36 -3.36 0.89 12.85
N ALA A 37 -3.19 0.59 11.57
CA ALA A 37 -4.23 0.01 10.75
C ALA A 37 -4.54 -1.45 11.14
N ASP A 38 -5.68 -1.94 10.67
CA ASP A 38 -6.10 -3.34 10.79
C ASP A 38 -5.17 -4.26 9.99
N THR A 39 -4.78 -5.40 10.57
CA THR A 39 -3.87 -6.39 9.98
C THR A 39 -4.60 -7.59 9.40
N ASN A 40 -5.93 -7.65 9.47
CA ASN A 40 -6.69 -8.77 8.95
C ASN A 40 -6.66 -8.82 7.42
N ILE A 41 -5.98 -9.82 6.87
CA ILE A 41 -5.85 -10.08 5.44
C ILE A 41 -6.21 -11.55 5.20
N ALA A 42 -7.16 -11.78 4.29
CA ALA A 42 -7.56 -13.12 3.90
C ALA A 42 -6.51 -13.73 2.94
N PHE A 43 -5.53 -14.44 3.51
CA PHE A 43 -4.51 -15.16 2.74
C PHE A 43 -5.01 -16.51 2.22
N ASP A 44 -6.03 -17.11 2.83
CA ASP A 44 -6.57 -18.43 2.44
C ASP A 44 -7.09 -18.48 1.01
N SER A 45 -7.49 -17.34 0.43
CA SER A 45 -7.93 -17.29 -0.97
C SER A 45 -6.76 -17.32 -1.97
N ILE A 46 -5.50 -17.16 -1.53
CA ILE A 46 -4.32 -17.23 -2.41
C ILE A 46 -4.22 -18.58 -3.08
N THR A 47 -4.37 -19.68 -2.33
CA THR A 47 -4.30 -21.03 -2.92
C THR A 47 -5.39 -21.20 -3.97
N SER A 48 -6.62 -20.77 -3.69
CA SER A 48 -7.72 -20.82 -4.66
C SER A 48 -7.47 -19.93 -5.90
N GLU A 49 -6.84 -18.77 -5.75
CA GLU A 49 -6.49 -17.88 -6.87
C GLU A 49 -5.41 -18.52 -7.76
N LEU A 50 -4.40 -19.17 -7.16
CA LEU A 50 -3.39 -19.92 -7.90
C LEU A 50 -4.00 -21.09 -8.68
N TYR A 51 -4.86 -21.89 -8.04
CA TYR A 51 -5.58 -22.99 -8.71
C TYR A 51 -6.44 -22.50 -9.89
N LYS A 52 -7.06 -21.31 -9.79
CA LYS A 52 -7.81 -20.72 -10.91
C LYS A 52 -6.90 -20.33 -12.06
N VAL A 53 -5.78 -19.66 -11.77
CA VAL A 53 -4.78 -19.28 -12.79
C VAL A 53 -4.23 -20.52 -13.50
N ASP A 54 -3.95 -21.61 -12.77
CA ASP A 54 -3.50 -22.89 -13.35
C ASP A 54 -4.55 -23.54 -14.28
N LEU A 55 -5.85 -23.39 -13.97
CA LEU A 55 -6.94 -23.87 -14.83
C LEU A 55 -7.17 -22.97 -16.05
N ASP A 56 -6.85 -21.67 -15.93
CA ASP A 56 -7.12 -20.64 -16.94
C ASP A 56 -5.94 -20.37 -17.90
N GLU A 57 -4.67 -20.66 -17.55
CA GLU A 57 -3.50 -20.32 -18.38
C GLU A 57 -2.57 -21.48 -18.80
N THR A 58 -2.50 -21.67 -20.11
CA THR A 58 -1.40 -22.28 -20.88
C THR A 58 -0.12 -21.41 -20.93
N LYS A 59 0.25 -20.71 -19.86
CA LYS A 59 1.50 -19.90 -19.80
C LYS A 59 2.46 -20.48 -18.79
N LYS A 60 3.42 -21.24 -19.31
CA LYS A 60 4.65 -21.62 -18.61
C LYS A 60 5.48 -20.37 -18.32
N GLU A 61 5.34 -19.76 -17.16
CA GLU A 61 6.39 -18.94 -16.55
C GLU A 61 6.13 -18.71 -15.05
N HIS A 62 6.13 -19.80 -14.29
CA HIS A 62 6.36 -19.73 -12.84
C HIS A 62 7.74 -20.32 -12.57
N THR A 63 8.77 -19.55 -12.93
CA THR A 63 10.11 -19.82 -12.38
C THR A 63 10.28 -18.86 -11.21
N PRO A 64 10.26 -19.33 -9.95
CA PRO A 64 10.70 -18.50 -8.85
C PRO A 64 12.18 -18.22 -9.05
N THR A 65 12.51 -16.97 -9.35
CA THR A 65 13.91 -16.51 -9.47
C THR A 65 14.52 -16.35 -8.09
N PHE A 66 14.73 -17.48 -7.41
CA PHE A 66 15.78 -17.58 -6.40
C PHE A 66 16.89 -18.35 -7.07
N VAL A 67 17.95 -17.61 -7.41
CA VAL A 67 19.27 -18.04 -7.87
C VAL A 67 19.45 -19.55 -7.81
N ARG A 68 19.83 -20.18 -8.93
CA ARG A 68 20.23 -21.60 -9.04
C ARG A 68 21.24 -21.98 -7.94
N LEU A 69 20.74 -22.25 -6.75
CA LEU A 69 21.44 -22.89 -5.65
C LEU A 69 21.19 -24.38 -5.82
N ASP A 70 22.23 -25.19 -5.64
CA ASP A 70 22.11 -26.64 -5.62
C ASP A 70 20.97 -27.07 -4.68
N GLY A 71 20.15 -28.04 -5.09
CA GLY A 71 18.89 -28.39 -4.43
C GLY A 71 19.07 -28.76 -2.96
N GLN A 72 20.20 -29.36 -2.59
CA GLN A 72 20.51 -29.73 -1.21
C GLN A 72 20.82 -28.51 -0.32
N VAL A 73 21.50 -27.51 -0.87
CA VAL A 73 21.82 -26.25 -0.17
C VAL A 73 20.56 -25.43 0.02
N LYS A 74 19.69 -25.39 -1.01
CA LYS A 74 18.38 -24.74 -0.92
C LYS A 74 17.53 -25.33 0.20
N GLU A 75 17.41 -26.66 0.26
CA GLU A 75 16.60 -27.35 1.27
C GLU A 75 17.08 -27.06 2.69
N SER A 76 18.39 -27.07 2.89
CA SER A 76 19.02 -26.79 4.18
C SER A 76 18.77 -25.34 4.64
N ILE A 77 18.88 -24.38 3.72
CA ILE A 77 18.59 -22.96 4.00
C ILE A 77 17.10 -22.76 4.30
N MET A 78 16.22 -23.38 3.52
CA MET A 78 14.78 -23.27 3.72
C MET A 78 14.35 -23.87 5.05
N THR A 79 14.90 -25.02 5.43
CA THR A 79 14.66 -25.65 6.73
C THR A 79 15.07 -24.72 7.88
N TYR A 80 16.24 -24.08 7.76
CA TYR A 80 16.72 -23.13 8.77
C TYR A 80 15.91 -21.83 8.86
N ILE A 81 15.43 -21.32 7.71
CA ILE A 81 14.60 -20.11 7.64
C ILE A 81 13.20 -20.40 8.18
N LEU A 82 12.62 -21.56 7.87
CA LEU A 82 11.26 -21.93 8.25
C LEU A 82 11.15 -22.59 9.63
N ASP A 83 12.27 -22.78 10.34
CA ASP A 83 12.30 -23.38 11.68
C ASP A 83 11.26 -22.75 12.63
N PRO A 84 10.25 -23.53 13.09
CA PRO A 84 9.20 -23.05 13.98
C PRO A 84 9.71 -22.41 15.27
N SER A 85 10.83 -22.89 15.81
CA SER A 85 11.42 -22.40 17.05
C SER A 85 11.97 -20.97 16.94
N ARG A 86 12.10 -20.44 15.72
CA ARG A 86 12.78 -19.18 15.41
C ARG A 86 11.82 -18.10 14.91
N LYS A 87 10.66 -17.97 15.56
CA LYS A 87 9.58 -17.05 15.14
C LYS A 87 10.05 -15.61 14.88
N GLU A 88 10.83 -15.02 15.79
CA GLU A 88 11.35 -13.66 15.62
C GLU A 88 12.27 -13.53 14.39
N SER A 89 13.10 -14.54 14.14
CA SER A 89 13.98 -14.57 12.97
C SER A 89 13.18 -14.73 11.68
N ARG A 90 12.12 -15.54 11.68
CA ARG A 90 11.17 -15.67 10.55
C ARG A 90 10.53 -14.33 10.23
N ILE A 91 9.92 -13.69 11.22
CA ILE A 91 9.30 -12.37 11.07
C ILE A 91 10.29 -11.38 10.47
N LYS A 92 11.50 -11.25 11.03
CA LYS A 92 12.52 -10.34 10.52
C LYS A 92 12.92 -10.62 9.06
N ASN A 93 13.16 -11.89 8.72
CA ASN A 93 13.58 -12.31 7.39
C ASN A 93 12.48 -12.06 6.35
N PHE A 94 11.24 -12.45 6.65
CA PHE A 94 10.10 -12.27 5.75
C PHE A 94 9.68 -10.80 5.65
N THR A 95 9.74 -10.02 6.73
CA THR A 95 9.54 -8.56 6.67
C THR A 95 10.51 -7.93 5.68
N LYS A 96 11.80 -8.29 5.75
CA LYS A 96 12.80 -7.77 4.80
C LYS A 96 12.45 -8.13 3.34
N ARG A 97 12.10 -9.39 3.08
CA ARG A 97 11.71 -9.86 1.74
C ARG A 97 10.48 -9.11 1.21
N ILE A 98 9.46 -8.91 2.05
CA ILE A 98 8.27 -8.15 1.70
C ILE A 98 8.65 -6.70 1.39
N MET A 99 9.47 -6.05 2.22
CA MET A 99 9.93 -4.68 1.96
C MET A 99 10.66 -4.55 0.62
N ASP A 100 11.54 -5.52 0.32
CA ASP A 100 12.29 -5.57 -0.94
C ASP A 100 11.35 -5.72 -2.16
N ILE A 101 10.29 -6.55 -2.06
CA ILE A 101 9.32 -6.80 -3.14
C ILE A 101 8.29 -5.65 -3.27
N ILE A 102 7.77 -5.12 -2.16
CA ILE A 102 6.79 -4.01 -2.17
C ILE A 102 7.41 -2.77 -2.82
N GLY A 103 8.66 -2.49 -2.48
CA GLY A 103 9.38 -1.28 -2.85
C GLY A 103 8.83 -0.03 -2.18
N ASN A 104 9.07 1.12 -2.79
CA ASN A 104 8.67 2.41 -2.24
C ASN A 104 7.15 2.64 -2.34
N MET A 105 6.51 2.96 -1.21
CA MET A 105 5.08 3.30 -1.10
C MET A 105 4.85 4.76 -0.69
N TYR A 106 5.68 5.68 -1.20
CA TYR A 106 5.58 7.11 -0.96
C TYR A 106 4.13 7.62 -1.14
N PRO A 107 3.58 8.38 -0.18
CA PRO A 107 4.28 9.11 0.88
C PRO A 107 4.37 8.42 2.25
N ILE A 108 4.10 7.12 2.33
CA ILE A 108 4.22 6.40 3.61
C ILE A 108 5.71 6.19 3.94
N PRO A 109 6.18 6.53 5.15
CA PRO A 109 7.54 6.21 5.57
C PRO A 109 7.76 4.70 5.67
N ASP A 110 8.92 4.21 5.20
CA ASP A 110 9.27 2.79 5.22
C ASP A 110 9.13 2.15 6.61
N LYS A 111 9.45 2.89 7.68
CA LYS A 111 9.31 2.42 9.06
C LYS A 111 7.85 2.13 9.47
N GLU A 112 6.88 2.84 8.90
CA GLU A 112 5.46 2.56 9.15
C GLU A 112 5.02 1.28 8.42
N ILE A 113 5.54 1.06 7.20
CA ILE A 113 5.29 -0.15 6.41
C ILE A 113 5.91 -1.36 7.11
N GLU A 114 7.17 -1.25 7.53
CA GLU A 114 7.89 -2.30 8.24
C GLU A 114 7.17 -2.72 9.52
N LYS A 115 6.73 -1.76 10.35
CA LYS A 115 5.94 -2.06 11.56
C LYS A 115 4.63 -2.78 11.23
N TYR A 116 3.94 -2.31 10.19
CA TYR A 116 2.67 -2.92 9.78
C TYR A 116 2.87 -4.37 9.30
N ILE A 117 3.92 -4.63 8.52
CA ILE A 117 4.27 -5.98 8.06
C ILE A 117 4.64 -6.88 9.25
N ASN A 118 5.48 -6.40 10.18
CA ASN A 118 5.85 -7.19 11.36
C ASN A 118 4.60 -7.61 12.15
N ARG A 119 3.64 -6.70 12.36
CA ARG A 119 2.36 -7.02 13.03
C ARG A 119 1.54 -8.07 12.29
N ILE A 120 1.53 -8.06 10.95
CA ILE A 120 0.86 -9.11 10.16
C ILE A 120 1.53 -10.47 10.43
N LEU A 121 2.87 -10.51 10.39
CA LEU A 121 3.63 -11.74 10.54
C LEU A 121 3.68 -12.26 11.98
N GLU A 122 3.40 -11.42 12.98
CA GLU A 122 3.22 -11.85 14.37
C GLU A 122 2.06 -12.84 14.52
N ASP A 123 0.99 -12.67 13.72
CA ASP A 123 -0.20 -13.52 13.73
C ASP A 123 -0.07 -14.76 12.82
N PHE A 124 1.02 -14.90 12.07
CA PHE A 124 1.24 -16.03 11.17
C PHE A 124 1.46 -17.34 11.93
N LYS A 125 0.83 -18.41 11.43
CA LYS A 125 1.11 -19.80 11.78
C LYS A 125 2.31 -20.33 11.00
N ASP A 126 2.90 -21.43 11.49
CA ASP A 126 4.07 -22.05 10.85
C ASP A 126 3.81 -22.45 9.41
N GLU A 127 2.64 -23.02 9.12
CA GLU A 127 2.19 -23.38 7.76
C GLU A 127 2.15 -22.15 6.84
N GLN A 128 1.67 -21.01 7.35
CA GLN A 128 1.57 -19.77 6.57
C GLN A 128 2.94 -19.20 6.21
N PHE A 129 3.97 -19.42 7.03
CA PHE A 129 5.35 -19.05 6.65
C PHE A 129 5.86 -19.92 5.50
N GLY A 130 5.53 -21.20 5.48
CA GLY A 130 5.86 -22.10 4.37
C GLY A 130 5.13 -21.69 3.08
N ASP A 131 3.83 -21.45 3.17
CA ASP A 131 3.01 -21.00 2.04
C ASP A 131 3.48 -19.65 1.50
N PHE A 132 3.82 -18.71 2.38
CA PHE A 132 4.42 -17.43 2.00
C PHE A 132 5.71 -17.65 1.22
N ALA A 133 6.63 -18.47 1.72
CA ALA A 133 7.94 -18.69 1.08
C ALA A 133 7.83 -19.24 -0.34
N ASN A 134 6.78 -20.02 -0.62
CA ASN A 134 6.50 -20.54 -1.95
C ASN A 134 5.80 -19.53 -2.86
N ASN A 135 5.12 -18.52 -2.29
CA ASN A 135 4.23 -17.61 -3.00
C ASN A 135 4.50 -16.13 -2.64
N GLU A 136 5.77 -15.77 -2.44
CA GLU A 136 6.17 -14.48 -1.84
C GLU A 136 5.57 -13.28 -2.57
N TYR A 137 5.55 -13.30 -3.91
CA TYR A 137 4.99 -12.22 -4.73
C TYR A 137 3.48 -12.04 -4.51
N THR A 138 2.71 -13.13 -4.47
CA THR A 138 1.25 -13.08 -4.31
C THR A 138 0.86 -12.61 -2.92
N TYR A 139 1.54 -13.12 -1.88
CA TYR A 139 1.34 -12.64 -0.51
C TYR A 139 1.71 -11.16 -0.38
N THR A 140 2.85 -10.77 -0.95
CA THR A 140 3.31 -9.39 -0.92
C THR A 140 2.36 -8.45 -1.66
N ASP A 141 1.82 -8.84 -2.82
CA ASP A 141 0.83 -8.03 -3.53
C ASP A 141 -0.43 -7.85 -2.70
N LYS A 142 -0.96 -8.88 -2.03
CA LYS A 142 -2.13 -8.72 -1.14
C LYS A 142 -1.88 -7.72 -0.02
N ILE A 143 -0.71 -7.76 0.62
CA ILE A 143 -0.33 -6.76 1.62
C ILE A 143 -0.30 -5.36 0.99
N LYS A 144 0.32 -5.22 -0.19
CA LYS A 144 0.40 -3.97 -0.93
C LYS A 144 -0.98 -3.41 -1.29
N GLN A 145 -1.91 -4.24 -1.76
CA GLN A 145 -3.27 -3.84 -2.07
C GLN A 145 -4.05 -3.40 -0.82
N LYS A 146 -3.88 -4.11 0.30
CA LYS A 146 -4.47 -3.72 1.58
C LYS A 146 -3.95 -2.33 2.02
N ILE A 147 -2.64 -2.08 1.96
CA ILE A 147 -2.06 -0.76 2.27
C ILE A 147 -2.66 0.33 1.38
N LYS A 148 -2.74 0.10 0.06
CA LYS A 148 -3.35 1.06 -0.88
C LYS A 148 -4.82 1.34 -0.55
N SER A 149 -5.56 0.32 -0.12
CA SER A 149 -6.97 0.50 0.29
C SER A 149 -7.09 1.44 1.49
N PHE A 150 -6.19 1.33 2.47
CA PHE A 150 -6.16 2.23 3.62
C PHE A 150 -5.78 3.65 3.23
N GLN A 151 -4.79 3.82 2.35
CA GLN A 151 -4.42 5.14 1.82
C GLN A 151 -5.62 5.81 1.15
N LYS A 152 -6.33 5.07 0.30
CA LYS A 152 -7.50 5.57 -0.41
C LYS A 152 -8.61 5.99 0.57
N LEU A 153 -8.97 5.13 1.52
CA LEU A 153 -10.01 5.44 2.51
C LEU A 153 -9.65 6.66 3.37
N PHE A 154 -8.39 6.77 3.80
CA PHE A 154 -7.94 7.91 4.59
C PHE A 154 -7.96 9.20 3.76
N ALA A 155 -7.44 9.15 2.53
CA ALA A 155 -7.42 10.29 1.62
C ALA A 155 -8.84 10.75 1.23
N GLU A 156 -9.77 9.81 1.01
CA GLU A 156 -11.19 10.09 0.79
C GLU A 156 -11.79 10.90 1.94
N LYS A 157 -11.55 10.44 3.17
CA LYS A 157 -12.02 11.12 4.37
C LYS A 157 -11.40 12.52 4.51
N LYS A 158 -10.08 12.62 4.39
CA LYS A 158 -9.33 13.88 4.51
C LYS A 158 -9.76 14.91 3.46
N PHE A 159 -9.95 14.46 2.22
CA PHE A 159 -10.40 15.34 1.14
C PHE A 159 -11.83 15.83 1.38
N LYS A 160 -12.72 14.96 1.86
CA LYS A 160 -14.07 15.37 2.26
C LYS A 160 -14.02 16.43 3.37
N ASP A 161 -13.20 16.21 4.40
CA ASP A 161 -13.02 17.19 5.47
C ASP A 161 -12.48 18.54 4.94
N PHE A 162 -11.60 18.51 3.93
CA PHE A 162 -11.10 19.73 3.29
C PHE A 162 -12.16 20.47 2.47
N LEU A 163 -13.08 19.75 1.84
CA LEU A 163 -14.21 20.36 1.14
C LEU A 163 -15.24 20.94 2.10
N ASP A 164 -15.53 20.24 3.20
CA ASP A 164 -16.46 20.71 4.23
C ASP A 164 -15.91 21.94 4.99
N THR A 165 -14.59 22.18 4.94
CA THR A 165 -13.91 23.32 5.60
C THR A 165 -13.41 24.39 4.62
N ASP A 166 -13.84 24.35 3.35
CA ASP A 166 -13.43 25.28 2.28
C ASP A 166 -11.90 25.41 2.08
N LYS A 167 -11.13 24.41 2.53
CA LYS A 167 -9.66 24.37 2.40
C LYS A 167 -9.19 24.00 0.99
N VAL A 168 -10.07 23.43 0.18
CA VAL A 168 -9.77 23.04 -1.20
C VAL A 168 -10.67 23.81 -2.17
N LEU A 169 -10.05 24.48 -3.14
CA LEU A 169 -10.73 25.08 -4.28
C LEU A 169 -10.66 24.16 -5.49
N SER A 170 -11.78 24.04 -6.19
CA SER A 170 -11.84 23.57 -7.55
C SER A 170 -11.69 24.75 -8.50
N ASN A 171 -10.90 24.64 -9.57
CA ASN A 171 -10.82 25.68 -10.60
C ASN A 171 -12.13 25.86 -11.39
N LEU A 172 -13.08 24.93 -11.25
CA LEU A 172 -14.42 25.08 -11.80
C LEU A 172 -15.25 25.88 -10.80
N HIS A 173 -15.28 27.20 -10.99
CA HIS A 173 -16.50 27.95 -10.69
C HIS A 173 -17.66 27.19 -11.32
N LEU A 174 -18.58 26.65 -10.51
CA LEU A 174 -20.04 26.48 -10.77
C LEU A 174 -20.64 25.38 -9.88
N ASN A 175 -21.68 25.76 -9.12
CA ASN A 175 -22.76 24.94 -8.56
C ASN A 175 -22.55 23.41 -8.54
N TYR A 176 -21.97 22.90 -7.46
CA TYR A 176 -21.72 21.48 -7.24
C TYR A 176 -22.92 20.77 -6.57
N GLN A 177 -23.64 19.93 -7.32
CA GLN A 177 -24.60 18.98 -6.73
C GLN A 177 -23.88 17.79 -6.08
N LYS A 178 -24.35 17.36 -4.90
CA LYS A 178 -23.81 16.24 -4.10
C LYS A 178 -23.54 14.94 -4.88
N ALA A 179 -24.35 14.60 -5.88
CA ALA A 179 -24.16 13.38 -6.68
C ALA A 179 -22.94 13.44 -7.62
N PHE A 180 -22.57 14.64 -8.07
CA PHE A 180 -21.37 14.88 -8.89
C PHE A 180 -20.07 14.74 -8.06
N HIS A 181 -20.18 14.93 -6.75
CA HIS A 181 -19.07 14.92 -5.80
C HIS A 181 -18.36 13.56 -5.76
N LEU A 182 -19.11 12.45 -5.72
CA LEU A 182 -18.55 11.11 -5.54
C LEU A 182 -17.77 10.60 -6.77
N ALA A 183 -18.30 10.83 -7.97
CA ALA A 183 -17.65 10.43 -9.22
C ALA A 183 -16.38 11.26 -9.50
N ILE A 184 -16.40 12.54 -9.14
CA ILE A 184 -15.24 13.43 -9.22
C ILE A 184 -14.19 13.02 -8.19
N LEU A 185 -14.58 12.79 -6.94
CA LEU A 185 -13.75 12.23 -5.86
C LEU A 185 -12.99 10.98 -6.32
N GLN A 186 -13.71 10.00 -6.84
CA GLN A 186 -13.11 8.75 -7.32
C GLN A 186 -12.11 8.98 -8.45
N LYS A 187 -12.39 9.88 -9.39
CA LYS A 187 -11.46 10.22 -10.48
C LYS A 187 -10.22 10.98 -10.00
N ILE A 188 -10.36 11.89 -9.03
CA ILE A 188 -9.23 12.63 -8.44
C ILE A 188 -8.33 11.67 -7.68
N LEU A 189 -8.90 10.85 -6.81
CA LEU A 189 -8.15 9.87 -6.04
C LEU A 189 -7.49 8.85 -6.97
N LEU A 190 -8.21 8.36 -7.98
CA LEU A 190 -7.60 7.52 -8.99
C LEU A 190 -6.39 8.22 -9.61
N ASN A 191 -6.52 9.45 -10.09
CA ASN A 191 -5.39 10.20 -10.68
C ASN A 191 -4.21 10.38 -9.71
N LEU A 192 -4.47 10.84 -8.48
CA LEU A 192 -3.43 11.07 -7.46
C LEU A 192 -2.70 9.79 -7.05
N PHE A 193 -3.40 8.65 -7.03
CA PHE A 193 -2.84 7.36 -6.63
C PHE A 193 -2.34 6.51 -7.82
N THR A 194 -2.64 6.87 -9.07
CA THR A 194 -2.13 6.19 -10.28
C THR A 194 -1.02 6.95 -11.00
N ARG A 195 -0.77 8.23 -10.69
CA ARG A 195 0.42 8.94 -11.20
C ARG A 195 1.67 8.20 -10.72
N LYS A 196 2.25 7.38 -11.61
CA LYS A 196 3.69 7.09 -11.55
C LYS A 196 4.36 8.45 -11.55
N LYS A 197 5.18 8.73 -10.54
CA LYS A 197 6.19 9.78 -10.68
C LYS A 197 7.07 9.31 -11.84
N GLU A 198 6.85 9.85 -13.02
CA GLU A 198 7.90 9.94 -14.02
C GLU A 198 8.97 10.81 -13.36
N ALA A 199 10.03 10.14 -12.93
CA ALA A 199 11.28 10.72 -12.47
C ALA A 199 12.37 10.14 -13.35
#